data_AF-A0A382BW95-F1
#
_entry.id   AF-A0A382BW95-F1
#
_cell.length_a   1.000
_cell.length_b   1.000
_cell.length_c   1.000
_cell.angle_alpha   90.00
_cell.angle_beta   90.00
_cell.angle_gamma   90.00
#
_symmetry.space_group_name_H-M   'P 1'
#
loop_
_entity.id
_entity.type
_entity.pdbx_description
1 polymer ?
#
loop_
_entity_poly.entity_id
_entity_poly.type
_entity_poly.pdbx_seq_one_letter_code
_entity_poly.pdbx_strand_id
1 'polypeptide(L)' 'NIEEASIANALRTYDRHIGHVHFVDSNRRPAGCGHMNYGPIAAALKEIGYNRYASAEAFPWPDSDGAAKATIDAFNQHLA' A
#
# COMPACT_ATOMS: atom_id res chain seq x y z
N ASN A 1 -2.35 -12.51 -15.99
CA ASN A 1 -1.80 -11.47 -15.11
C ASN A 1 -0.36 -11.82 -14.79
N ILE A 2 0.54 -10.85 -14.71
CA ILE A 2 1.97 -11.07 -14.37
C ILE A 2 2.25 -10.30 -13.08
N GLU A 3 1.73 -10.83 -11.97
CA GLU A 3 1.83 -10.21 -10.65
C GLU A 3 2.67 -11.09 -9.73
N GLU A 4 3.16 -10.51 -8.63
CA GLU A 4 3.83 -11.26 -7.58
C GLU A 4 2.88 -12.31 -6.98
N ALA A 5 3.36 -13.54 -6.80
CA ALA A 5 2.58 -14.59 -6.15
C ALA A 5 2.25 -14.23 -4.68
N SER A 6 3.12 -13.46 -4.03
CA SER A 6 2.89 -12.90 -2.69
C SER A 6 3.71 -11.62 -2.50
N ILE A 7 3.02 -10.48 -2.48
CA ILE A 7 3.63 -9.16 -2.21
C ILE A 7 4.37 -9.17 -0.88
N ALA A 8 3.78 -9.76 0.16
CA ALA A 8 4.40 -9.84 1.49
C ALA A 8 5.73 -10.62 1.48
N ASN A 9 5.82 -11.71 0.70
CA ASN A 9 7.07 -12.46 0.57
C ASN A 9 8.12 -11.70 -0.24
N ALA A 10 7.70 -11.01 -1.30
CA ALA A 10 8.59 -10.15 -2.07
C ALA A 10 9.18 -9.03 -1.19
N LEU A 11 8.36 -8.38 -0.35
CA LEU A 11 8.82 -7.36 0.59
C LEU A 11 9.88 -7.89 1.55
N ARG A 12 9.67 -9.06 2.16
CA ARG A 12 10.67 -9.71 3.03
C ARG A 12 11.95 -10.10 2.30
N THR A 13 11.82 -10.52 1.04
CA THR A 13 12.96 -10.98 0.22
C THR A 13 13.88 -9.83 -0.15
N TYR A 14 13.30 -8.67 -0.49
CA TYR A 14 14.05 -7.54 -1.01
C TYR A 14 14.30 -6.43 0.01
N ASP A 15 13.61 -6.41 1.16
CA ASP A 15 13.85 -5.60 2.37
C ASP A 15 14.69 -4.34 2.13
N ARG A 16 16.00 -4.41 2.39
CA ARG A 16 16.95 -3.28 2.37
C ARG A 16 17.06 -2.56 1.03
N HIS A 17 16.55 -3.17 -0.04
CA HIS A 17 16.54 -2.62 -1.40
C HIS A 17 15.28 -1.81 -1.70
N ILE A 18 14.27 -1.83 -0.83
CA ILE A 18 13.01 -1.10 -1.00
C ILE A 18 13.23 0.35 -0.59
N GLY A 19 13.43 1.22 -1.59
CA GLY A 19 13.63 2.66 -1.38
C GLY A 19 12.33 3.44 -1.19
N HIS A 20 11.24 2.98 -1.79
CA HIS A 20 9.96 3.69 -1.79
C HIS A 20 8.78 2.74 -2.04
N VAL A 21 7.59 3.11 -1.56
CA VAL A 21 6.34 2.35 -1.73
C VAL A 21 5.24 3.29 -2.23
N HIS A 22 4.57 2.89 -3.31
CA HIS A 22 3.27 3.45 -3.70
C HIS A 22 2.15 2.66 -3.02
N PHE A 23 1.24 3.38 -2.37
CA PHE A 23 0.13 2.86 -1.58
C PHE A 23 -1.19 3.17 -2.31
N VAL A 24 -1.61 2.22 -3.13
CA VAL A 24 -2.77 2.30 -4.02
C VAL A 24 -3.46 0.93 -4.05
N ASP A 25 -4.75 0.89 -4.37
CA ASP A 25 -5.50 -0.36 -4.44
C ASP A 25 -5.39 -1.05 -5.81
N SER A 26 -5.87 -2.29 -5.90
CA SER A 26 -5.77 -3.17 -7.06
C SER A 26 -6.35 -2.60 -8.36
N ASN A 27 -7.28 -1.65 -8.25
CA ASN A 27 -7.97 -0.99 -9.36
C ASN A 27 -7.47 0.45 -9.60
N ARG A 28 -6.30 0.81 -9.06
CA ARG A 28 -5.70 2.16 -9.09
C ARG A 28 -6.52 3.27 -8.43
N ARG A 29 -7.57 2.92 -7.69
CA ARG A 29 -8.29 3.84 -6.81
C ARG A 29 -7.54 3.98 -5.48
N PRO A 30 -7.93 4.95 -4.62
CA PRO A 30 -7.36 5.12 -3.30
C PRO A 30 -7.32 3.81 -2.51
N ALA A 31 -6.32 3.64 -1.66
CA ALA A 31 -6.18 2.44 -0.84
C ALA A 31 -7.48 2.19 -0.03
N GLY A 32 -7.95 0.95 -0.03
CA GLY A 32 -9.21 0.54 0.60
C GLY A 32 -10.44 0.56 -0.33
N CYS A 33 -10.30 1.05 -1.58
CA CYS A 33 -11.39 1.14 -2.56
C CYS A 33 -11.36 0.05 -3.64
N GLY A 34 -10.58 -1.02 -3.44
CA GLY A 34 -10.49 -2.17 -4.32
C GLY A 34 -10.54 -3.48 -3.54
N HIS A 35 -9.62 -4.39 -3.84
CA HIS A 35 -9.57 -5.72 -3.21
C HIS A 35 -8.14 -6.14 -2.84
N MET A 36 -7.24 -5.17 -2.67
CA MET A 36 -5.90 -5.41 -2.14
C MET A 36 -5.98 -5.93 -0.70
N ASN A 37 -5.29 -7.02 -0.39
CA ASN A 37 -5.21 -7.54 0.97
C ASN A 37 -4.04 -6.88 1.73
N TYR A 38 -4.31 -5.74 2.37
CA TYR A 38 -3.28 -4.94 3.04
C TYR A 38 -2.71 -5.56 4.31
N GLY A 39 -3.44 -6.45 5.00
CA GLY A 39 -3.00 -7.01 6.29
C GLY A 39 -1.60 -7.66 6.23
N PRO A 40 -1.38 -8.67 5.36
CA PRO A 40 -0.07 -9.30 5.20
C PRO A 40 1.01 -8.36 4.67
N ILE A 41 0.64 -7.39 3.82
CA ILE A 41 1.56 -6.40 3.24
C ILE A 41 2.08 -5.46 4.33
N ALA A 42 1.17 -4.91 5.13
CA ALA A 42 1.50 -4.03 6.25
C ALA A 42 2.33 -4.74 7.32
N ALA A 43 1.98 -5.99 7.65
CA ALA A 43 2.77 -6.81 8.56
C ALA A 43 4.21 -6.99 8.03
N ALA A 44 4.38 -7.34 6.76
CA ALA A 44 5.70 -7.50 6.15
C ALA A 44 6.50 -6.19 6.16
N LEU A 45 5.90 -5.03 5.84
CA LEU A 45 6.55 -3.73 5.91
C LEU A 45 7.03 -3.39 7.33
N LYS A 46 6.21 -3.71 8.35
CA LYS A 46 6.55 -3.53 9.77
C LYS A 46 7.68 -4.48 10.20
N GLU A 47 7.63 -5.75 9.78
CA GLU A 47 8.65 -6.77 10.09
C GLU A 47 10.03 -6.40 9.54
N ILE A 48 10.10 -5.85 8.32
CA ILE A 48 11.37 -5.41 7.72
C ILE A 48 11.82 -4.03 8.24
N GLY A 49 11.07 -3.42 9.16
CA GLY A 49 11.41 -2.12 9.74
C GLY A 49 11.37 -0.96 8.74
N TYR A 50 10.52 -1.05 7.69
CA TYR A 50 10.38 0.03 6.72
C TYR A 50 9.81 1.29 7.39
N ASN A 51 10.63 2.33 7.52
CA ASN A 51 10.34 3.56 8.25
C ASN A 51 10.32 4.80 7.34
N ARG A 52 9.98 4.61 6.05
CA ARG A 52 9.89 5.67 5.04
C ARG A 52 8.43 5.91 4.66
N TYR A 53 8.21 6.61 3.55
CA TYR A 53 6.88 7.00 3.09
C TYR A 53 6.14 5.89 2.35
N ALA A 54 4.82 5.83 2.56
CA ALA A 54 3.86 5.13 1.73
C ALA A 54 3.07 6.18 0.94
N SER A 55 3.42 6.37 -0.33
CA SER A 55 2.93 7.48 -1.15
C SER A 55 1.65 7.15 -1.89
N ALA A 56 0.64 8.01 -1.81
CA ALA A 56 -0.62 7.84 -2.54
C ALA A 56 -0.42 8.13 -4.04
N GLU A 57 -0.41 7.09 -4.89
CA GLU A 57 -0.40 7.22 -6.35
C GLU A 57 -1.70 6.64 -6.93
N ALA A 58 -2.82 7.27 -6.62
CA ALA A 58 -4.16 6.82 -6.97
C ALA A 58 -4.87 7.79 -7.92
N PHE A 59 -5.86 7.29 -8.67
CA PHE A 59 -6.82 8.16 -9.35
C PHE A 59 -7.64 8.96 -8.33
N PRO A 60 -8.02 10.22 -8.65
CA PRO A 60 -8.82 11.07 -7.78
C PRO A 60 -10.29 10.60 -7.80
N TRP A 61 -10.57 9.48 -7.13
CA TRP A 61 -11.88 8.88 -7.06
C TRP A 61 -12.41 8.85 -5.61
N PRO A 62 -13.67 9.27 -5.35
CA PRO A 62 -14.60 9.88 -6.32
C PRO A 62 -14.19 11.29 -6.77
N ASP A 63 -13.32 11.95 -6.02
CA ASP A 63 -12.65 13.21 -6.31
C ASP A 63 -11.31 13.25 -5.54
N SER A 64 -10.56 14.35 -5.66
CA SER A 64 -9.23 14.47 -5.01
C SER A 64 -9.29 14.42 -3.49
N ASP A 65 -10.31 15.03 -2.87
CA ASP A 65 -10.42 15.11 -1.41
C ASP A 65 -10.89 13.77 -0.83
N GLY A 66 -11.87 13.14 -1.48
CA GLY A 66 -12.30 11.78 -1.17
C GLY A 66 -11.16 10.77 -1.33
N ALA A 67 -10.33 10.95 -2.35
CA ALA A 67 -9.15 10.11 -2.56
C ALA A 67 -8.09 10.27 -1.47
N ALA A 68 -7.79 11.51 -1.08
CA ALA A 68 -6.88 11.78 0.02
C ALA A 68 -7.42 11.20 1.33
N LYS A 69 -8.72 11.39 1.61
CA LYS A 69 -9.38 10.88 2.81
C LYS A 69 -9.36 9.35 2.88
N ALA A 70 -9.77 8.66 1.83
CA ALA A 70 -9.77 7.19 1.80
C ALA A 70 -8.35 6.64 2.01
N THR A 71 -7.35 7.25 1.35
CA THR A 71 -5.96 6.81 1.49
C THR A 71 -5.43 6.97 2.91
N ILE A 72 -5.67 8.12 3.58
CA ILE A 72 -5.19 8.32 4.95
C ILE A 72 -5.92 7.44 5.96
N ASP A 73 -7.22 7.18 5.77
CA ASP A 73 -7.98 6.26 6.61
C ASP A 73 -7.41 4.83 6.50
N ALA A 74 -7.11 4.36 5.29
CA ALA A 74 -6.47 3.06 5.06
C ALA A 74 -5.03 3.00 5.61
N PHE A 75 -4.27 4.09 5.49
CA PHE A 75 -2.94 4.18 6.08
C PHE A 75 -3.01 4.03 7.61
N ASN A 76 -3.91 4.75 8.27
CA ASN A 76 -4.10 4.66 9.73
C ASN A 76 -4.58 3.28 10.18
N GLN A 77 -5.39 2.60 9.37
CA GLN A 77 -5.88 1.26 9.68
C GLN A 77 -4.78 0.20 9.61
N HIS A 78 -3.83 0.32 8.68
CA HIS A 78 -2.89 -0.76 8.37
C HIS A 78 -1.43 -0.46 8.73
N LEU A 79 -0.97 0.76 8.45
CA LEU A 79 0.46 1.11 8.47
C LEU A 79 0.87 1.99 9.66
N ALA A 80 -0.07 2.72 10.27
CA ALA A 80 0.17 3.45 11.52
C ALA A 80 0.49 2.51 12.70
#